data_AF-A0A9Q1J730-F1
#
_entry.id   AF-A0A9Q1J730-F1
#
_cell.length_a   1.000
_cell.length_b   1.000
_cell.length_c   1.000
_cell.angle_alpha   90.00
_cell.angle_beta   90.00
_cell.angle_gamma   90.00
#
_symmetry.space_group_name_H-M   'P 1'
#
loop_
_entity.id
_entity.type
_entity.pdbx_description
1 polymer ?
#
loop_
_entity_poly.entity_id
_entity_poly.type
_entity_poly.pdbx_seq_one_letter_code
_entity_poly.pdbx_strand_id
1 'polypeptide(L)'
;MTSCLSALKAGAESVHKASSADQDGRRSSWHGKPGRSPLQALYDTDQQLELSPVHVLHQHRRELLEEECHAHTRKRRVLIPEDLKHLIVDDQHRLLYCYVPKVACTNWKRVLMVLTGDGRYHDPLQIPANEAHVAGRLRSLSEFSTAEINRRLRTYLKFVFVREPFERLVSAYRNKFTRSYNTAFHKRYGTKIVRRHRPDPRP
;
A
#
# COMPACT_ATOMS: atom_id res chain seq x y z
N MET A 1 5.39 5.62 -4.62
CA MET A 1 4.11 6.22 -4.20
C MET A 1 3.19 6.35 -5.40
N THR A 2 3.59 7.06 -6.46
CA THR A 2 2.84 7.17 -7.73
C THR A 2 2.36 5.84 -8.27
N SER A 3 3.24 4.82 -8.34
CA SER A 3 2.89 3.47 -8.77
C SER A 3 1.78 2.82 -7.95
N CYS A 4 1.84 2.99 -6.62
CA CYS A 4 0.81 2.48 -5.74
C CYS A 4 -0.51 3.23 -5.89
N LEU A 5 -0.46 4.56 -6.05
CA LEU A 5 -1.67 5.36 -6.26
C LEU A 5 -2.34 4.98 -7.59
N SER A 6 -1.56 4.75 -8.65
CA SER A 6 -2.07 4.23 -9.92
C SER A 6 -2.74 2.88 -9.77
N ALA A 7 -2.13 1.93 -9.04
CA ALA A 7 -2.71 0.61 -8.82
C ALA A 7 -3.93 0.64 -7.88
N LEU A 8 -3.93 1.52 -6.88
CA LEU A 8 -5.08 1.77 -5.99
C LEU A 8 -6.28 2.29 -6.80
N LYS A 9 -6.03 3.22 -7.73
CA LYS A 9 -7.07 3.81 -8.59
C LYS A 9 -7.59 2.88 -9.68
N ALA A 10 -6.72 2.07 -10.29
CA ALA A 10 -7.12 1.09 -11.30
C ALA A 10 -8.23 0.12 -10.80
N GLY A 11 -8.25 -0.15 -9.50
CA GLY A 11 -9.34 -0.90 -8.85
C GLY A 11 -10.63 -0.10 -8.69
N ALA A 12 -10.55 1.17 -8.28
CA ALA A 12 -11.71 2.03 -8.03
C ALA A 12 -12.53 2.32 -9.30
N GLU A 13 -11.86 2.59 -10.42
CA GLU A 13 -12.53 2.86 -11.70
C GLU A 13 -13.26 1.63 -12.28
N SER A 14 -12.80 0.41 -11.99
CA SER A 14 -13.50 -0.82 -12.39
C SER A 14 -14.76 -1.09 -11.56
N VAL A 15 -14.81 -0.66 -10.30
CA VAL A 15 -16.00 -0.79 -9.44
C VAL A 15 -17.12 0.13 -9.94
N HIS A 16 -16.81 1.37 -10.33
CA HIS A 16 -17.80 2.26 -10.93
C HIS A 16 -18.30 1.77 -12.29
N LYS A 17 -17.45 1.13 -13.09
CA LYS A 17 -17.85 0.57 -14.40
C LYS A 17 -18.75 -0.68 -14.27
N ALA A 18 -18.65 -1.44 -13.18
CA ALA A 18 -19.53 -2.56 -12.90
C ALA A 18 -20.93 -2.10 -12.46
N SER A 19 -21.03 -0.96 -11.76
CA SER A 19 -22.32 -0.36 -11.38
C SER A 19 -23.10 0.22 -12.57
N SER A 20 -22.44 0.49 -13.71
CA SER A 20 -23.06 1.07 -14.91
C SER A 20 -23.36 0.05 -16.02
N ALA A 21 -23.03 -1.24 -15.82
CA ALA A 21 -23.13 -2.27 -16.87
C ALA A 21 -24.25 -3.29 -16.64
N ASP A 22 -25.04 -3.17 -15.58
CA ASP A 22 -26.09 -4.13 -15.22
C ASP A 22 -27.50 -3.58 -15.54
N GLN A 23 -27.74 -3.35 -16.83
CA GLN A 23 -29.08 -3.23 -17.42
C GLN A 23 -29.08 -3.94 -18.78
N ASP A 24 -28.97 -5.27 -18.78
CA ASP A 24 -29.64 -6.08 -19.81
C ASP A 24 -29.93 -7.49 -19.28
N GLY A 25 -31.15 -7.96 -19.52
CA GLY A 25 -31.79 -9.03 -18.76
C GLY A 25 -31.38 -10.45 -19.17
N ARG A 26 -31.09 -11.29 -18.17
CA ARG A 26 -31.50 -12.70 -18.20
C ARG A 26 -31.66 -13.28 -16.80
N ARG A 27 -32.90 -13.66 -16.48
CA ARG A 27 -33.35 -14.32 -15.25
C ARG A 27 -32.56 -15.63 -15.03
N SER A 28 -31.76 -15.69 -13.98
CA SER A 28 -31.48 -16.94 -13.26
C SER A 28 -31.42 -16.65 -11.76
N SER A 29 -32.21 -17.40 -11.00
CA SER A 29 -32.40 -17.27 -9.56
C SER A 29 -31.11 -17.64 -8.82
N TRP A 30 -30.35 -16.63 -8.40
CA TRP A 30 -29.33 -16.74 -7.36
C TRP A 30 -29.63 -15.70 -6.28
N HIS A 31 -30.19 -16.14 -5.15
CA HIS A 31 -30.32 -15.31 -3.96
C HIS A 31 -28.95 -15.13 -3.30
N GLY A 32 -28.11 -14.29 -3.90
CA GLY A 32 -26.97 -13.67 -3.24
C GLY A 32 -27.23 -12.18 -3.15
N LYS A 33 -27.48 -11.65 -1.95
CA LYS A 33 -27.52 -10.20 -1.74
C LYS A 33 -26.21 -9.60 -2.30
N PRO A 34 -26.22 -8.41 -2.95
CA PRO A 34 -24.98 -7.75 -3.32
C PRO A 34 -24.24 -7.42 -2.02
N GLY A 35 -23.21 -8.21 -1.70
CA GLY A 35 -22.41 -8.01 -0.51
C GLY A 35 -21.72 -6.66 -0.61
N ARG A 36 -21.88 -5.82 0.42
CA ARG A 36 -21.17 -4.55 0.54
C ARG A 36 -19.68 -4.79 0.29
N SER A 37 -19.04 -3.90 -0.48
CA SER A 37 -17.59 -4.01 -0.67
C SER A 37 -16.89 -3.87 0.70
N PRO A 38 -15.74 -4.52 0.93
CA PRO A 38 -14.99 -4.34 2.17
C PRO A 38 -14.68 -2.87 2.49
N LEU A 39 -14.50 -2.03 1.45
CA LEU A 39 -14.37 -0.58 1.61
C LEU A 39 -15.66 0.05 2.12
N GLN A 40 -16.81 -0.31 1.55
CA GLN A 40 -18.11 0.22 1.97
C GLN A 40 -18.40 -0.11 3.45
N ALA A 41 -18.10 -1.34 3.88
CA ALA A 41 -18.28 -1.73 5.28
C ALA A 41 -17.40 -0.90 6.24
N LEU A 42 -16.15 -0.59 5.84
CA LEU A 42 -15.27 0.28 6.61
C LEU A 42 -15.79 1.73 6.68
N TYR A 43 -16.28 2.27 5.56
CA TYR A 43 -16.87 3.61 5.52
C TYR A 43 -18.13 3.72 6.37
N ASP A 44 -19.02 2.73 6.30
CA ASP A 44 -20.25 2.69 7.10
C ASP A 44 -19.93 2.62 8.61
N THR A 45 -18.86 1.93 8.99
CA THR A 45 -18.40 1.83 10.39
C THR A 45 -17.85 3.16 10.91
N ASP A 46 -17.10 3.89 10.07
CA ASP A 46 -16.56 5.21 10.39
C ASP A 46 -17.68 6.25 10.57
N GLN A 47 -18.74 6.15 9.76
CA GLN A 47 -19.91 7.04 9.82
C GLN A 47 -20.76 6.87 11.09
N GLN A 48 -20.64 5.73 11.78
CA GLN A 48 -21.39 5.40 13.00
C GLN A 48 -20.64 5.78 14.29
N LEU A 49 -19.37 6.19 14.21
CA LEU A 49 -18.59 6.64 15.35
C LEU A 49 -18.73 8.15 15.51
N GLU A 50 -19.27 8.57 16.67
CA GLU A 50 -19.31 9.97 17.14
C GLU A 50 -18.03 10.75 16.74
N LEU A 51 -18.22 11.92 16.13
CA LEU A 51 -17.21 12.74 15.44
C LEU A 51 -16.06 13.20 16.36
N SER A 52 -15.16 12.27 16.70
CA SER A 52 -13.90 12.57 17.35
C SER A 52 -13.06 13.48 16.45
N PRO A 53 -12.30 14.44 17.00
CA PRO A 53 -11.35 15.25 16.23
C PRO A 53 -10.39 14.41 15.35
N VAL A 54 -10.10 13.18 15.79
CA VAL A 54 -9.27 12.21 15.04
C VAL A 54 -9.99 11.74 13.77
N HIS A 55 -11.30 11.49 13.84
CA HIS A 55 -12.10 11.05 12.70
C HIS A 55 -12.14 12.14 11.61
N VAL A 56 -12.39 13.39 12.01
CA VAL A 56 -12.39 14.55 11.10
C VAL A 56 -11.03 14.71 10.41
N LEU A 57 -9.93 14.58 11.16
CA LEU A 57 -8.58 14.62 10.58
C LEU A 57 -8.35 13.49 9.56
N HIS A 58 -8.81 12.27 9.84
CA HIS A 58 -8.70 11.15 8.91
C HIS A 58 -9.54 11.34 7.65
N GLN A 59 -10.74 11.91 7.78
CA GLN A 59 -11.58 12.27 6.65
C GLN A 59 -10.89 13.28 5.73
N HIS A 60 -10.40 14.41 6.27
CA HIS A 60 -9.70 15.41 5.47
C HIS A 60 -8.45 14.84 4.76
N ARG A 61 -7.74 13.91 5.40
CA ARG A 61 -6.58 13.22 4.79
C ARG A 61 -6.99 12.30 3.64
N ARG A 62 -8.17 11.69 3.69
CA ARG A 62 -8.71 10.87 2.60
C ARG A 62 -9.12 11.75 1.42
N GLU A 63 -9.84 12.83 1.69
CA GLU A 63 -10.26 13.80 0.67
C GLU A 63 -9.05 14.37 -0.09
N LEU A 64 -8.03 14.85 0.63
CA LEU A 64 -6.78 15.31 0.01
C LEU A 64 -6.10 14.23 -0.84
N LEU A 65 -6.06 12.98 -0.35
CA LEU A 65 -5.46 11.87 -1.08
C LEU A 65 -6.24 11.59 -2.37
N GLU A 66 -7.56 11.62 -2.33
CA GLU A 66 -8.43 11.42 -3.49
C GLU A 66 -8.24 12.53 -4.52
N GLU A 67 -8.24 13.80 -4.09
CA GLU A 67 -7.99 14.96 -4.96
C GLU A 67 -6.63 14.85 -5.68
N GLU A 68 -5.57 14.58 -4.92
CA GLU A 68 -4.22 14.40 -5.45
C GLU A 68 -4.15 13.21 -6.42
N CYS A 69 -4.82 12.10 -6.08
CA CYS A 69 -4.93 10.96 -6.98
C CYS A 69 -5.63 11.36 -8.27
N HIS A 70 -6.76 12.05 -8.22
CA HIS A 70 -7.49 12.49 -9.41
C HIS A 70 -6.65 13.42 -10.28
N ALA A 71 -5.88 14.33 -9.68
CA ALA A 71 -5.00 15.25 -10.40
C ALA A 71 -3.85 14.52 -11.11
N HIS A 72 -3.22 13.55 -10.45
CA HIS A 72 -1.96 12.94 -10.92
C HIS A 72 -2.13 11.64 -11.73
N THR A 73 -3.35 11.10 -11.82
CA THR A 73 -3.62 9.83 -12.52
C THR A 73 -4.40 10.00 -13.83
N ARG A 74 -4.48 11.22 -14.38
CA ARG A 74 -5.27 11.51 -15.61
C ARG A 74 -4.85 10.73 -16.86
N LYS A 75 -3.73 10.02 -16.84
CA LYS A 75 -3.30 9.17 -17.96
C LYS A 75 -3.53 7.70 -17.61
N ARG A 76 -4.43 7.03 -18.34
CA ARG A 76 -4.54 5.56 -18.39
C ARG A 76 -3.22 4.99 -18.90
N ARG A 77 -2.28 4.76 -17.99
CA ARG A 77 -1.07 4.01 -18.29
C ARG A 77 -1.34 2.55 -17.95
N VAL A 78 -1.03 1.66 -18.89
CA VAL A 78 -1.03 0.22 -18.65
C VAL A 78 -0.02 -0.06 -17.53
N LEU A 79 -0.48 -0.69 -16.45
CA LEU A 79 0.37 -1.09 -15.33
C LEU A 79 1.35 -2.16 -15.81
N ILE A 80 2.64 -1.94 -15.61
CA ILE A 80 3.68 -2.94 -15.90
C ILE A 80 4.05 -3.70 -14.61
N PRO A 81 4.68 -4.88 -14.69
CA PRO A 81 5.05 -5.65 -13.49
C PRO A 81 5.86 -4.84 -12.47
N GLU A 82 6.73 -3.94 -12.92
CA GLU A 82 7.49 -3.01 -12.05
C GLU A 82 6.57 -2.18 -11.15
N ASP A 83 5.43 -1.75 -11.69
CA ASP A 83 4.49 -0.91 -10.97
C ASP A 83 3.82 -1.66 -9.79
N LEU A 84 3.76 -2.99 -9.91
CA LEU A 84 3.04 -3.88 -9.00
C LEU A 84 3.94 -4.50 -7.93
N LYS A 85 5.28 -4.31 -8.00
CA LYS A 85 6.26 -4.89 -7.06
C LYS A 85 6.09 -4.45 -5.60
N HIS A 86 5.37 -3.35 -5.40
CA HIS A 86 5.13 -2.79 -4.06
C HIS A 86 3.79 -3.20 -3.47
N LEU A 87 3.01 -4.03 -4.16
CA LEU A 87 1.71 -4.51 -3.71
C LEU A 87 1.86 -5.93 -3.17
N ILE A 88 1.81 -6.07 -1.86
CA ILE A 88 1.78 -7.38 -1.20
C ILE A 88 0.36 -7.93 -1.25
N VAL A 89 0.25 -9.20 -1.59
CA VAL A 89 -1.01 -9.92 -1.73
C VAL A 89 -1.24 -10.81 -0.52
N ASP A 90 -2.44 -10.70 0.06
CA ASP A 90 -2.99 -11.66 1.00
C ASP A 90 -4.29 -12.21 0.40
N ASP A 91 -4.21 -13.43 -0.12
CA ASP A 91 -5.34 -14.10 -0.75
C ASP A 91 -6.38 -14.59 0.26
N GLN A 92 -5.95 -14.96 1.48
CA GLN A 92 -6.82 -15.47 2.54
C GLN A 92 -7.79 -14.37 3.01
N HIS A 93 -7.29 -13.15 3.20
CA HIS A 93 -8.08 -12.02 3.68
C HIS A 93 -8.54 -11.08 2.55
N ARG A 94 -8.19 -11.38 1.29
CA ARG A 94 -8.48 -10.56 0.10
C ARG A 94 -7.95 -9.13 0.24
N LEU A 95 -6.69 -8.99 0.63
CA LEU A 95 -6.02 -7.70 0.82
C LEU A 95 -4.91 -7.45 -0.21
N LEU A 96 -4.76 -6.18 -0.58
CA LEU A 96 -3.64 -5.64 -1.32
C LEU A 96 -3.02 -4.50 -0.53
N TYR A 97 -1.84 -4.75 0.03
CA TYR A 97 -1.10 -3.76 0.78
C TYR A 97 -0.02 -3.12 -0.08
N CYS A 98 -0.17 -1.83 -0.41
CA CYS A 98 0.95 -1.06 -0.96
C CYS A 98 1.91 -0.70 0.18
N TYR A 99 3.10 -1.31 0.19
CA TYR A 99 4.12 -0.89 1.13
C TYR A 99 4.88 0.34 0.60
N VAL A 100 4.98 1.36 1.45
CA VAL A 100 5.85 2.52 1.24
C VAL A 100 6.95 2.50 2.31
N PRO A 101 8.22 2.71 1.99
CA PRO A 101 9.27 2.78 3.00
C PRO A 101 8.98 3.86 4.05
N LYS A 102 9.31 3.55 5.32
CA LYS A 102 9.29 4.50 6.45
C LYS A 102 7.90 4.99 6.91
N VAL A 103 6.84 4.34 6.46
CA VAL A 103 5.46 4.54 6.93
C VAL A 103 4.95 3.29 7.69
N ALA A 104 5.78 2.78 8.60
CA ALA A 104 5.54 1.51 9.34
C ALA A 104 5.52 0.23 8.47
N CYS A 105 6.20 0.24 7.30
CA CYS A 105 6.18 -0.91 6.39
C CYS A 105 6.67 -2.23 7.00
N THR A 106 7.71 -2.21 7.84
CA THR A 106 8.19 -3.42 8.53
C THR A 106 7.10 -4.02 9.42
N ASN A 107 6.37 -3.18 10.16
CA ASN A 107 5.32 -3.65 11.06
C ASN A 107 4.19 -4.32 10.28
N TRP A 108 3.71 -3.67 9.22
CA TRP A 108 2.65 -4.26 8.38
C TRP A 108 3.07 -5.54 7.69
N LYS A 109 4.34 -5.66 7.27
CA LYS A 109 4.84 -6.94 6.74
C LYS A 109 4.81 -8.05 7.80
N ARG A 110 5.16 -7.74 9.05
CA ARG A 110 5.09 -8.71 10.16
C ARG A 110 3.66 -9.14 10.45
N VAL A 111 2.73 -8.18 10.49
CA VAL A 111 1.29 -8.47 10.64
C VAL A 111 0.82 -9.39 9.52
N LEU A 112 1.14 -9.08 8.26
CA LEU A 112 0.79 -9.94 7.12
C LEU A 112 1.43 -11.33 7.23
N MET A 113 2.69 -11.43 7.67
CA MET A 113 3.34 -12.73 7.89
C MET A 113 2.68 -13.57 8.99
N VAL A 114 2.08 -12.94 10.01
CA VAL A 114 1.28 -13.64 11.02
C VAL A 114 -0.06 -14.08 10.42
N LEU A 115 -0.73 -13.18 9.69
CA LEU A 115 -2.04 -13.46 9.08
C LEU A 115 -1.97 -14.54 8.00
N THR A 116 -0.93 -14.57 7.16
CA THR A 116 -0.79 -15.51 6.03
C THR A 116 0.21 -16.64 6.31
N GLY A 117 0.76 -16.71 7.52
CA GLY A 117 1.89 -17.58 7.83
C GLY A 117 1.53 -19.02 8.18
N ASP A 118 0.28 -19.43 8.00
CA ASP A 118 -0.25 -20.76 8.36
C ASP A 118 0.18 -21.22 9.76
N GLY A 119 0.18 -20.30 10.74
CA GLY A 119 0.56 -20.58 12.13
C GLY A 119 2.05 -20.58 12.44
N ARG A 120 2.94 -20.29 11.47
CA ARG A 120 4.39 -20.19 11.69
C ARG A 120 4.77 -19.07 12.67
N TYR A 121 4.00 -17.99 12.70
CA TYR A 121 4.22 -16.85 13.59
C TYR A 121 2.92 -16.49 14.30
N HIS A 122 3.02 -16.15 15.58
CA HIS A 122 1.87 -15.75 16.40
C HIS A 122 1.95 -14.30 16.89
N ASP A 123 3.15 -13.74 16.99
CA ASP A 123 3.38 -12.36 17.42
C ASP A 123 4.23 -11.62 16.38
N PRO A 124 3.70 -10.53 15.78
CA PRO A 124 4.44 -9.70 14.84
C PRO A 124 5.78 -9.16 15.40
N LEU A 125 5.85 -8.90 16.71
CA LEU A 125 7.04 -8.32 17.34
C LEU A 125 8.20 -9.31 17.45
N GLN A 126 7.92 -10.61 17.48
CA GLN A 126 8.95 -11.66 17.48
C GLN A 126 9.63 -11.84 16.13
N ILE A 127 9.03 -11.37 15.04
CA ILE A 127 9.60 -11.49 13.70
C ILE A 127 10.72 -10.44 13.52
N PRO A 128 11.99 -10.81 13.32
CA PRO A 128 13.08 -9.86 13.11
C PRO A 128 12.83 -8.94 11.91
N ALA A 129 13.31 -7.69 11.99
CA ALA A 129 13.04 -6.70 10.94
C ALA A 129 13.64 -7.10 9.59
N ASN A 130 14.85 -7.68 9.59
CA ASN A 130 15.49 -8.22 8.39
C ASN A 130 14.67 -9.34 7.75
N GLU A 131 14.08 -10.24 8.57
CA GLU A 131 13.25 -11.33 8.08
C GLU A 131 11.98 -10.83 7.39
N ALA A 132 11.33 -9.81 7.95
CA ALA A 132 10.16 -9.17 7.32
C ALA A 132 10.46 -8.52 5.96
N HIS A 133 11.75 -8.35 5.60
CA HIS A 133 12.17 -7.80 4.31
C HIS A 133 12.74 -8.85 3.35
N VAL A 134 12.80 -10.13 3.74
CA VAL A 134 13.26 -11.23 2.86
C VAL A 134 12.27 -11.44 1.72
N ALA A 135 12.79 -11.50 0.48
CA ALA A 135 12.00 -11.78 -0.70
C ALA A 135 11.41 -13.21 -0.65
N GLY A 136 10.21 -13.40 -1.18
CA GLY A 136 9.52 -14.70 -1.19
C GLY A 136 8.76 -15.05 0.09
N ARG A 137 8.93 -14.31 1.19
CA ARG A 137 8.10 -14.48 2.40
C ARG A 137 6.66 -13.99 2.23
N LEU A 138 6.49 -12.94 1.42
CA LEU A 138 5.21 -12.33 1.10
C LEU A 138 5.17 -12.17 -0.42
N ARG A 139 4.07 -12.61 -1.04
CA ARG A 139 3.92 -12.55 -2.50
C ARG A 139 3.58 -11.14 -2.95
N SER A 140 4.29 -10.68 -3.97
CA SER A 140 4.00 -9.44 -4.69
C SER A 140 2.97 -9.69 -5.79
N LEU A 141 2.10 -8.71 -6.05
CA LEU A 141 1.11 -8.77 -7.12
C LEU A 141 1.76 -8.93 -8.51
N SER A 142 3.00 -8.46 -8.67
CA SER A 142 3.80 -8.65 -9.89
C SER A 142 4.15 -10.10 -10.22
N GLU A 143 3.98 -11.03 -9.28
CA GLU A 143 4.32 -12.46 -9.44
C GLU A 143 3.16 -13.29 -10.01
N PHE A 144 2.00 -12.66 -10.30
CA PHE A 144 0.80 -13.34 -10.77
C PHE A 144 0.58 -13.11 -12.26
N SER A 145 -0.26 -13.96 -12.87
CA SER A 145 -0.68 -13.77 -14.27
C SER A 145 -1.56 -12.51 -14.43
N THR A 146 -1.65 -11.97 -15.64
CA THR A 146 -2.47 -10.77 -15.92
C THR A 146 -3.94 -10.94 -15.51
N ALA A 147 -4.53 -12.12 -15.75
CA ALA A 147 -5.91 -12.42 -15.37
C ALA A 147 -6.10 -12.37 -13.84
N GLU A 148 -5.15 -12.94 -13.11
CA GLU A 148 -5.11 -12.95 -11.66
C GLU A 148 -4.87 -11.58 -11.02
N ILE A 149 -3.97 -10.80 -11.61
CA ILE A 149 -3.73 -9.41 -11.22
C ILE A 149 -5.03 -8.62 -11.32
N ASN A 150 -5.70 -8.70 -12.49
CA ASN A 150 -6.95 -8.01 -12.75
C ASN A 150 -8.07 -8.45 -11.80
N ARG A 151 -8.16 -9.75 -11.48
CA ARG A 151 -9.12 -10.26 -10.50
C ARG A 151 -8.90 -9.61 -9.14
N ARG A 152 -7.69 -9.64 -8.60
CA ARG A 152 -7.35 -9.08 -7.29
C ARG A 152 -7.50 -7.56 -7.24
N LEU A 153 -7.08 -6.86 -8.28
CA LEU A 153 -7.31 -5.42 -8.42
C LEU A 153 -8.80 -5.06 -8.42
N ARG A 154 -9.71 -5.96 -8.81
CA ARG A 154 -11.16 -5.71 -8.71
C ARG A 154 -11.73 -6.08 -7.35
N THR A 155 -11.36 -7.24 -6.82
CA THR A 155 -12.10 -7.84 -5.69
C THR A 155 -11.47 -7.63 -4.33
N TYR A 156 -10.18 -7.25 -4.25
CA TYR A 156 -9.47 -7.15 -2.98
C TYR A 156 -9.55 -5.73 -2.42
N LEU A 157 -9.62 -5.65 -1.09
CA LEU A 157 -9.45 -4.40 -0.35
C LEU A 157 -8.02 -3.92 -0.54
N LYS A 158 -7.85 -2.68 -0.95
CA LYS A 158 -6.53 -2.10 -1.17
C LYS A 158 -6.30 -0.99 -0.15
N PHE A 159 -5.14 -0.98 0.46
CA PHE A 159 -4.80 0.04 1.43
C PHE A 159 -3.33 0.41 1.39
N VAL A 160 -3.05 1.60 1.90
CA VAL A 160 -1.72 2.17 2.03
C VAL A 160 -1.68 2.99 3.31
N PHE A 161 -0.53 2.97 3.97
CA PHE A 161 -0.27 3.87 5.08
C PHE A 161 0.53 5.07 4.59
N VAL A 162 0.19 6.25 5.10
CA VAL A 162 0.87 7.49 4.77
C VAL A 162 1.36 8.18 6.04
N ARG A 163 2.45 8.92 5.91
CA ARG A 163 3.07 9.72 6.98
C ARG A 163 3.39 11.09 6.41
N GLU A 164 3.43 12.09 7.30
CA GLU A 164 3.92 13.42 6.97
C GLU A 164 5.29 13.32 6.24
N PRO A 165 5.45 13.98 5.06
CA PRO A 165 6.65 13.88 4.25
C PRO A 165 7.97 14.18 4.96
N PHE A 166 8.05 15.22 5.78
CA PHE A 166 9.29 15.60 6.49
C PHE A 166 9.62 14.61 7.60
N GLU A 167 8.65 14.12 8.36
CA GLU A 167 8.87 13.05 9.34
C GLU A 167 9.36 11.76 8.66
N ARG A 168 8.79 11.42 7.51
CA ARG A 168 9.23 10.27 6.72
C ARG A 168 10.68 10.44 6.27
N LEU A 169 11.05 11.65 5.83
CA LEU A 169 12.41 12.00 5.44
C LEU A 169 13.39 11.91 6.61
N VAL A 170 13.06 12.50 7.76
CA VAL A 170 13.88 12.42 8.99
C VAL A 170 14.03 10.98 9.45
N SER A 171 12.96 10.17 9.38
CA SER A 171 13.00 8.74 9.70
C SER A 171 13.94 7.97 8.76
N ALA A 172 13.91 8.28 7.46
CA ALA A 172 14.83 7.71 6.48
C ALA A 172 16.28 8.12 6.79
N TYR A 173 16.51 9.41 7.04
CA TYR A 173 17.83 9.95 7.35
C TYR A 173 18.45 9.27 8.58
N ARG A 174 17.73 9.23 9.70
CA ARG A 174 18.19 8.54 10.92
C ARG A 174 18.44 7.05 10.69
N ASN A 175 17.58 6.38 9.90
CA ASN A 175 17.79 4.96 9.61
C ASN A 175 19.03 4.69 8.76
N LYS A 176 19.41 5.62 7.87
CA LYS A 176 20.42 5.39 6.82
C LYS A 176 21.75 6.08 7.04
N PHE A 177 21.78 7.19 7.78
CA PHE A 177 22.97 8.04 7.91
C PHE A 177 23.46 8.25 9.35
N THR A 178 22.63 7.99 10.37
CA THR A 178 23.04 8.21 11.77
C THR A 178 23.49 6.93 12.48
N ARG A 179 23.31 5.76 11.85
CA ARG A 179 23.72 4.47 12.44
C ARG A 179 25.12 4.09 11.96
N SER A 180 26.05 3.93 12.90
CA SER A 180 27.47 3.68 12.63
C SER A 180 27.73 2.43 11.77
N TYR A 181 26.88 1.41 11.87
CA TYR A 181 27.03 0.16 11.13
C TYR A 181 26.61 0.22 9.64
N ASN A 182 26.04 1.34 9.16
CA ASN A 182 25.62 1.49 7.76
C ASN A 182 26.72 2.06 6.84
N THR A 183 27.98 1.71 7.09
CA THR A 183 29.16 2.25 6.37
C THR A 183 29.05 2.11 4.85
N ALA A 184 28.57 0.96 4.35
CA ALA A 184 28.35 0.74 2.92
C ALA A 184 27.34 1.73 2.31
N PHE A 185 26.27 2.04 3.05
CA PHE A 185 25.26 3.00 2.61
C PHE A 185 25.83 4.43 2.60
N HIS A 186 26.59 4.79 3.63
CA HIS A 186 27.27 6.08 3.72
C HIS A 186 28.25 6.26 2.55
N LYS A 187 29.04 5.23 2.25
CA LYS A 187 29.99 5.26 1.13
C LYS A 187 29.29 5.40 -0.22
N ARG A 188 28.19 4.65 -0.45
CA ARG A 188 27.47 4.62 -1.74
C ARG A 188 26.67 5.90 -2.01
N TYR A 189 26.00 6.43 -0.99
CA TYR A 189 25.06 7.55 -1.13
C TYR A 189 25.49 8.81 -0.38
N GLY A 190 25.99 8.66 0.85
CA GLY A 190 26.36 9.79 1.73
C GLY A 190 27.48 10.64 1.13
N THR A 191 28.54 10.01 0.62
CA THR A 191 29.67 10.73 -0.02
C THR A 191 29.21 11.58 -1.20
N LYS A 192 28.29 11.08 -2.02
CA LYS A 192 27.71 11.81 -3.16
C LYS A 192 26.88 13.01 -2.71
N ILE A 193 26.10 12.85 -1.65
CA ILE A 193 25.30 13.95 -1.07
C ILE A 193 26.22 15.03 -0.52
N VAL A 194 27.24 14.65 0.26
CA VAL A 194 28.23 15.59 0.83
C VAL A 194 28.94 16.36 -0.26
N ARG A 195 29.46 15.68 -1.29
CA ARG A 195 30.14 16.33 -2.43
C ARG A 195 29.26 17.31 -3.19
N ARG A 196 27.95 17.04 -3.27
CA ARG A 196 27.02 17.91 -4.00
C ARG A 196 26.63 19.16 -3.22
N HIS A 197 26.51 19.05 -1.89
CA HIS A 197 25.85 20.08 -1.09
C HIS A 197 26.76 20.77 -0.06
N ARG A 198 27.99 20.29 0.18
CA ARG A 198 28.94 20.96 1.08
C ARG A 198 30.02 21.70 0.28
N PRO A 199 30.38 22.94 0.67
CA PRO A 199 31.43 23.72 -0.01
C PRO A 199 32.83 23.08 0.05
N ASP A 200 33.17 22.42 1.17
CA ASP A 200 34.44 21.68 1.37
C ASP A 200 34.13 20.24 1.82
N PRO A 201 33.88 19.32 0.88
CA PRO A 201 33.53 17.95 1.20
C PRO A 201 34.78 17.12 1.56
N ARG A 202 35.12 17.06 2.85
CA ARG A 202 36.17 16.16 3.33
C ARG A 202 35.72 14.69 3.38
N PRO A 203 36.65 13.73 3.20
CA PRO A 203 36.37 12.29 3.23
C PRO A 203 35.69 11.82 4.52
#